data_AF-A0A0L0VPH7-F1
#
_entry.id   AF-A0A0L0VPH7-F1
#
_cell.length_a   1.000
_cell.length_b   1.000
_cell.length_c   1.000
_cell.angle_alpha   90.00
_cell.angle_beta   90.00
_cell.angle_gamma   90.00
#
_symmetry.space_group_name_H-M   'P 1'
#
loop_
_entity.id
_entity.type
_entity.pdbx_description
1 polymer ?
#
loop_
_entity_poly.entity_id
_entity_poly.type
_entity_poly.pdbx_seq_one_letter_code
_entity_poly.pdbx_strand_id
1 'polypeptide(L)'
;MSKHHSEMEERRNNHGEFPTHLEIRPVYWGFVRLASKCDTTEDIRHLQSNTCDVDVKRVSLREGKMALAKLQSNLLPLLHQQLTTLLGVLDPWGLMTSQANSILQLILEMQAALEHNLDQIKVALNTLCPEESQDKSSSSGDQHNKHLKLFKLNCLDSMLTEQLFKYMQANFQEAFVLLEQVALCTGTYDEPFKISTVRERWVRYAKYYQILFEEIHQWINRYELDNCKQQWRGPFEDIVQHLSDFTKWANILMINREQDNSPTHHGLTGKSPGNSMSEHKLAKSMIPVAKLWRLFFRKLSRRGMNNKRLPPFTNMCTDQLSYPNWL
;
A
#
# COMPACT_ATOMS: atom_id res chain seq x y z
N MET A 1 39.00 21.46 42.51
CA MET A 1 39.15 20.41 41.47
C MET A 1 38.67 19.03 41.92
N SER A 2 38.68 18.67 43.22
CA SER A 2 38.26 17.34 43.68
C SER A 2 36.74 17.09 43.64
N LYS A 3 35.90 18.10 43.93
CA LYS A 3 34.43 17.93 43.96
C LYS A 3 33.80 17.70 42.58
N HIS A 4 34.35 18.32 41.54
CA HIS A 4 33.85 18.20 40.18
C HIS A 4 34.25 16.87 39.51
N HIS A 5 35.36 16.27 39.94
CA HIS A 5 35.79 14.95 39.48
C HIS A 5 34.95 13.85 40.13
N SER A 6 34.64 13.99 41.42
CA SER A 6 33.72 13.08 42.14
C SER A 6 32.29 13.13 41.58
N GLU A 7 31.78 14.30 41.21
CA GLU A 7 30.46 14.43 40.56
C GLU A 7 30.44 13.89 39.10
N MET A 8 31.58 13.89 38.40
CA MET A 8 31.69 13.27 37.08
C MET A 8 31.82 11.75 37.16
N GLU A 9 32.50 11.21 38.18
CA GLU A 9 32.57 9.77 38.44
C GLU A 9 31.23 9.21 38.97
N GLU A 10 30.49 9.96 39.77
CA GLU A 10 29.16 9.57 40.24
C GLU A 10 28.11 9.61 39.11
N ARG A 11 28.29 10.48 38.09
CA ARG A 11 27.51 10.45 36.84
C ARG A 11 27.92 9.31 35.90
N ARG A 12 29.18 8.88 35.94
CA ARG A 12 29.71 7.75 35.14
C ARG A 12 29.25 6.40 35.70
N ASN A 13 29.07 6.30 37.02
CA ASN A 13 28.59 5.10 37.71
C ASN A 13 27.05 4.97 37.74
N ASN A 14 26.32 5.98 37.25
CA ASN A 14 24.86 5.95 37.12
C ASN A 14 24.37 5.59 35.70
N HIS A 15 25.24 5.04 34.85
CA HIS A 15 24.81 4.37 33.64
C HIS A 15 24.13 3.07 34.04
N GLY A 16 22.79 3.09 34.08
CA GLY A 16 22.00 1.87 34.05
C GLY A 16 22.52 0.98 32.92
N GLU A 17 22.73 -0.30 33.23
CA GLU A 17 23.25 -1.28 32.27
C GLU A 17 22.44 -1.20 30.97
N PHE A 18 23.12 -0.80 29.89
CA PHE A 18 22.53 -0.83 28.56
C PHE A 18 22.32 -2.29 28.12
N PRO A 19 21.27 -2.59 27.34
CA PRO A 19 20.97 -3.95 26.96
C PRO A 19 22.08 -4.54 26.08
N THR A 20 22.56 -5.72 26.47
CA THR A 20 23.58 -6.48 25.76
C THR A 20 23.03 -7.14 24.48
N HIS A 21 23.94 -7.52 23.57
CA HIS A 21 23.56 -8.29 22.37
C HIS A 21 22.83 -9.60 22.70
N LEU A 22 23.04 -10.17 23.91
CA LEU A 22 22.34 -11.38 24.35
C LEU A 22 20.87 -11.10 24.70
N GLU A 23 20.59 -9.95 25.32
CA GLU A 23 19.24 -9.54 25.74
C GLU A 23 18.37 -9.09 24.55
N ILE A 24 18.98 -8.54 23.51
CA ILE A 24 18.27 -8.07 22.30
C ILE A 24 17.96 -9.23 21.34
N ARG A 25 18.72 -10.33 21.39
CA ARG A 25 18.61 -11.46 20.46
C ARG A 25 17.21 -12.07 20.34
N PRO A 26 16.43 -12.27 21.41
CA PRO A 26 15.05 -12.78 21.30
C PRO A 26 14.14 -11.81 20.53
N VAL A 27 14.28 -10.50 20.80
CA VAL A 27 13.52 -9.44 20.14
C VAL A 27 13.86 -9.39 18.65
N TYR A 28 15.15 -9.50 18.33
CA TYR A 28 15.62 -9.61 16.95
C TYR A 28 14.91 -10.73 16.18
N TRP A 29 14.94 -11.96 16.71
CA TRP A 29 14.29 -13.09 16.05
C TRP A 29 12.77 -12.94 15.96
N GLY A 30 12.15 -12.24 16.90
CA GLY A 30 10.73 -11.89 16.80
C GLY A 30 10.42 -11.00 15.59
N PHE A 31 11.24 -9.99 15.30
CA PHE A 31 11.06 -9.15 14.10
C PHE A 31 11.34 -9.91 12.81
N VAL A 32 12.34 -10.80 12.79
CA VAL A 32 12.61 -11.67 11.64
C VAL A 32 11.39 -12.55 11.33
N ARG A 33 10.80 -13.20 12.35
CA ARG A 33 9.59 -14.03 12.17
C ARG A 33 8.38 -13.21 11.71
N LEU A 34 8.20 -12.00 12.24
CA LEU A 34 7.13 -11.12 11.80
C LEU A 34 7.32 -10.66 10.35
N ALA A 35 8.55 -10.31 9.96
CA ALA A 35 8.88 -9.92 8.60
C ALA A 35 8.63 -11.06 7.60
N SER A 36 9.05 -12.29 7.94
CA SER A 36 8.76 -13.46 7.09
C SER A 36 7.26 -13.76 7.04
N LYS A 37 6.52 -13.54 8.13
CA LYS A 37 5.06 -13.71 8.12
C LYS A 37 4.35 -12.67 7.27
N CYS A 38 4.89 -11.46 7.15
CA CYS A 38 4.39 -10.46 6.22
C CYS A 38 4.84 -10.69 4.77
N ASP A 39 5.80 -11.58 4.56
CA ASP A 39 6.20 -11.99 3.23
C ASP A 39 5.06 -12.76 2.56
N THR A 40 4.60 -12.23 1.44
CA THR A 40 3.53 -12.82 0.62
C THR A 40 4.09 -13.53 -0.61
N THR A 41 5.42 -13.49 -0.81
CA THR A 41 6.14 -14.22 -1.86
C THR A 41 6.27 -15.71 -1.53
N GLU A 42 6.30 -16.06 -0.23
CA GLU A 42 6.28 -17.44 0.28
C GLU A 42 4.87 -17.92 0.72
N ASP A 43 3.85 -17.05 0.68
CA ASP A 43 2.49 -17.52 0.91
C ASP A 43 2.23 -18.63 -0.11
N ILE A 44 1.88 -19.80 0.44
CA ILE A 44 1.61 -21.09 -0.19
C ILE A 44 0.34 -20.98 -1.07
N ARG A 45 0.20 -19.89 -1.85
CA ARG A 45 -0.86 -19.73 -2.86
C ARG A 45 -0.66 -20.62 -4.09
N HIS A 46 0.41 -21.42 -4.06
CA HIS A 46 0.88 -22.23 -5.19
C HIS A 46 1.23 -23.67 -4.81
N LEU A 47 1.10 -24.10 -3.54
CA LEU A 47 1.71 -25.37 -3.10
C LEU A 47 0.77 -26.40 -2.44
N GLN A 48 -0.55 -26.27 -2.60
CA GLN A 48 -1.49 -27.37 -2.28
C GLN A 48 -2.28 -27.88 -3.49
N SER A 49 -1.69 -27.88 -4.68
CA SER A 49 -2.22 -28.62 -5.85
C SER A 49 -1.69 -30.07 -5.90
N ASN A 50 -1.73 -30.82 -4.79
CA ASN A 50 -1.43 -32.26 -4.83
C ASN A 50 -2.06 -32.98 -3.64
N THR A 51 -3.38 -32.91 -3.48
CA THR A 51 -4.14 -34.06 -2.93
C THR A 51 -5.56 -34.05 -3.49
N CYS A 52 -5.80 -35.08 -4.30
CA CYS A 52 -7.07 -35.65 -4.75
C CYS A 52 -8.38 -35.00 -4.27
N ASP A 53 -9.16 -34.56 -5.26
CA ASP A 53 -10.62 -34.75 -5.38
C ASP A 53 -11.38 -34.76 -4.05
N VAL A 54 -11.33 -33.62 -3.36
CA VAL A 54 -12.34 -33.25 -2.37
C VAL A 54 -13.01 -32.02 -2.93
N ASP A 55 -14.30 -32.15 -3.23
CA ASP A 55 -15.23 -31.06 -3.49
C ASP A 55 -15.01 -29.94 -2.44
N VAL A 56 -14.14 -28.98 -2.76
CA VAL A 56 -13.84 -27.82 -1.91
C VAL A 56 -15.10 -26.99 -1.93
N LYS A 57 -15.99 -27.31 -0.98
CA LYS A 57 -17.19 -26.54 -0.69
C LYS A 57 -16.79 -25.08 -0.66
N ARG A 58 -17.27 -24.33 -1.67
CA ARG A 58 -17.34 -22.87 -1.67
C ARG A 58 -17.62 -22.44 -0.23
N VAL A 59 -16.70 -21.69 0.37
CA VAL A 59 -16.92 -21.08 1.69
C VAL A 59 -18.33 -20.52 1.69
N SER A 60 -19.15 -20.98 2.63
CA SER A 60 -20.55 -20.60 2.64
C SER A 60 -20.63 -19.07 2.76
N LEU A 61 -21.60 -18.45 2.10
CA LEU A 61 -21.82 -16.99 2.20
C LEU A 61 -21.91 -16.51 3.67
N ARG A 62 -22.28 -17.41 4.58
CA ARG A 62 -22.27 -17.20 6.03
C ARG A 62 -20.85 -17.09 6.59
N GLU A 63 -19.96 -18.02 6.29
CA GLU A 63 -18.56 -18.00 6.73
C GLU A 63 -17.83 -16.78 6.19
N GLY A 64 -18.00 -16.44 4.91
CA GLY A 64 -17.42 -15.22 4.34
C GLY A 64 -17.91 -13.95 5.05
N LYS A 65 -19.20 -13.87 5.39
CA LYS A 65 -19.72 -12.73 6.18
C LYS A 65 -19.10 -12.66 7.58
N MET A 66 -18.94 -13.79 8.25
CA MET A 66 -18.33 -13.85 9.58
C MET A 66 -16.84 -13.47 9.52
N ALA A 67 -16.10 -13.95 8.51
CA ALA A 67 -14.70 -13.60 8.31
C ALA A 67 -14.52 -12.10 8.03
N LEU A 68 -15.34 -11.52 7.15
CA LEU A 68 -15.30 -10.08 6.86
C LEU A 68 -15.68 -9.24 8.09
N ALA A 69 -16.71 -9.65 8.82
CA ALA A 69 -17.10 -8.97 10.06
C ALA A 69 -15.98 -9.02 11.09
N LYS A 70 -15.33 -10.18 11.28
CA LYS A 70 -14.21 -10.36 12.21
C LYS A 70 -13.01 -9.50 11.83
N LEU A 71 -12.66 -9.43 10.54
CA LEU A 71 -11.61 -8.54 10.03
C LEU A 71 -11.92 -7.08 10.36
N GLN A 72 -13.14 -6.64 10.06
CA GLN A 72 -13.56 -5.25 10.22
C GLN A 72 -13.67 -4.82 11.68
N SER A 73 -14.29 -5.63 12.53
CA SER A 73 -14.67 -5.21 13.89
C SER A 73 -13.59 -5.47 14.93
N ASN A 74 -12.62 -6.34 14.64
CA ASN A 74 -11.64 -6.79 15.62
C ASN A 74 -10.21 -6.80 15.06
N LEU A 75 -9.93 -7.62 14.05
CA LEU A 75 -8.54 -7.93 13.68
C LEU A 75 -7.79 -6.72 13.13
N LEU A 76 -8.39 -5.94 12.22
CA LEU A 76 -7.77 -4.74 11.64
C LEU A 76 -7.63 -3.61 12.67
N PRO A 77 -8.66 -3.27 13.48
CA PRO A 77 -8.49 -2.31 14.58
C PRO A 77 -7.39 -2.72 15.56
N LEU A 78 -7.35 -3.99 15.96
CA LEU A 78 -6.32 -4.52 16.86
C LEU A 78 -4.94 -4.41 16.23
N LEU A 79 -4.80 -4.73 14.94
CA LEU A 79 -3.53 -4.64 14.22
C LEU A 79 -3.01 -3.20 14.21
N HIS A 80 -3.89 -2.23 13.91
CA HIS A 80 -3.55 -0.82 13.93
C HIS A 80 -3.06 -0.35 15.30
N GLN A 81 -3.76 -0.76 16.37
CA GLN A 81 -3.36 -0.46 17.73
C GLN A 81 -2.00 -1.09 18.08
N GLN A 82 -1.81 -2.38 17.80
CA GLN A 82 -0.57 -3.09 18.07
C GLN A 82 0.62 -2.43 17.35
N LEU A 83 0.46 -2.06 16.07
CA LEU A 83 1.50 -1.36 15.31
C LEU A 83 1.82 0.03 15.87
N THR A 84 0.79 0.78 16.25
CA THR A 84 0.96 2.12 16.82
C THR A 84 1.70 2.07 18.15
N THR A 85 1.31 1.14 19.03
CA THR A 85 1.96 0.94 20.32
C THR A 85 3.40 0.46 20.12
N LEU A 86 3.65 -0.45 19.16
CA LEU A 86 4.98 -1.02 18.91
C LEU A 86 5.95 0.08 18.46
N LEU A 87 5.53 0.94 17.52
CA LEU A 87 6.33 2.08 17.09
C LEU A 87 6.62 3.07 18.23
N GLY A 88 5.70 3.21 19.18
CA GLY A 88 5.92 4.04 20.37
C GLY A 88 6.93 3.43 21.35
N VAL A 89 6.91 2.11 21.54
CA VAL A 89 7.84 1.39 22.43
C VAL A 89 9.23 1.23 21.80
N LEU A 90 9.33 1.22 20.47
CA LEU A 90 10.59 1.26 19.71
C LEU A 90 11.29 2.64 19.72
N ASP A 91 10.84 3.58 20.56
CA ASP A 91 11.52 4.86 20.74
C ASP A 91 12.94 4.62 21.30
N PRO A 92 14.00 5.06 20.62
CA PRO A 92 15.37 4.71 21.01
C PRO A 92 15.77 5.27 22.36
N TRP A 93 15.14 6.36 22.81
CA TRP A 93 15.43 6.95 24.11
C TRP A 93 15.08 5.97 25.24
N GLY A 94 13.93 5.30 25.17
CA GLY A 94 13.54 4.30 26.14
C GLY A 94 14.53 3.12 26.19
N LEU A 95 14.96 2.65 25.02
CA LEU A 95 15.91 1.54 24.86
C LEU A 95 17.33 1.86 25.36
N MET A 96 17.67 3.14 25.52
CA MET A 96 18.95 3.63 26.04
C MET A 96 18.87 4.08 27.51
N THR A 97 17.81 3.71 28.23
CA THR A 97 17.64 4.04 29.66
C THR A 97 17.71 2.78 30.53
N SER A 98 17.71 2.96 31.86
CA SER A 98 17.63 1.85 32.83
C SER A 98 16.36 1.01 32.73
N GLN A 99 15.37 1.42 31.92
CA GLN A 99 14.14 0.67 31.65
C GLN A 99 14.24 -0.25 30.43
N ALA A 100 15.40 -0.31 29.77
CA ALA A 100 15.59 -1.03 28.52
C ALA A 100 15.12 -2.50 28.58
N ASN A 101 15.45 -3.23 29.63
CA ASN A 101 15.05 -4.64 29.77
C ASN A 101 13.53 -4.81 29.87
N SER A 102 12.83 -3.94 30.61
CA SER A 102 11.36 -3.93 30.65
C SER A 102 10.74 -3.58 29.31
N ILE A 103 11.38 -2.68 28.55
CA ILE A 103 10.93 -2.30 27.20
C ILE A 103 11.14 -3.46 26.22
N LEU A 104 12.27 -4.15 26.27
CA LEU A 104 12.53 -5.34 25.44
C LEU A 104 11.52 -6.45 25.74
N GLN A 105 11.19 -6.68 27.01
CA GLN A 105 10.15 -7.64 27.38
C GLN A 105 8.78 -7.23 26.82
N LEU A 106 8.40 -5.95 26.93
CA LEU A 106 7.16 -5.45 26.33
C LEU A 106 7.16 -5.65 24.81
N ILE A 107 8.27 -5.40 24.12
CA ILE A 107 8.37 -5.65 22.68
C ILE A 107 8.16 -7.15 22.37
N LEU A 108 8.72 -8.08 23.16
CA LEU A 108 8.48 -9.52 22.96
C LEU A 108 7.01 -9.90 23.07
N GLU A 109 6.31 -9.39 24.10
CA GLU A 109 4.88 -9.62 24.29
C GLU A 109 4.07 -9.06 23.11
N MET A 110 4.44 -7.87 22.64
CA MET A 110 3.84 -7.26 21.45
C MET A 110 4.09 -8.06 20.17
N GLN A 111 5.30 -8.60 19.98
CA GLN A 111 5.63 -9.42 18.83
C GLN A 111 4.79 -10.70 18.78
N ALA A 112 4.63 -11.39 19.92
CA ALA A 112 3.79 -12.57 20.01
C ALA A 112 2.31 -12.26 19.76
N ALA A 113 1.80 -11.17 20.33
CA ALA A 113 0.41 -10.74 20.12
C ALA A 113 0.15 -10.33 18.66
N LEU A 114 1.12 -9.68 18.02
CA LEU A 114 1.06 -9.26 16.63
C LEU A 114 1.11 -10.47 15.69
N GLU A 115 1.99 -11.44 15.97
CA GLU A 115 2.10 -12.68 15.21
C GLU A 115 0.78 -13.46 15.21
N HIS A 116 0.16 -13.59 16.38
CA HIS A 116 -1.14 -14.25 16.52
C HIS A 116 -2.26 -13.53 15.75
N ASN A 117 -2.29 -12.19 15.80
CA ASN A 117 -3.30 -11.42 15.06
C ASN A 117 -3.10 -11.55 13.54
N LEU A 118 -1.84 -11.52 13.07
CA LEU A 118 -1.51 -11.73 11.66
C LEU A 118 -1.97 -13.11 11.16
N ASP A 119 -1.78 -14.16 11.95
CA ASP A 119 -2.29 -15.50 11.62
C ASP A 119 -3.81 -15.50 11.45
N GLN A 120 -4.53 -14.85 12.37
CA GLN A 120 -5.99 -14.75 12.26
C GLN A 120 -6.44 -13.93 11.04
N ILE A 121 -5.70 -12.88 10.67
CA ILE A 121 -5.97 -12.09 9.46
C ILE A 121 -5.76 -12.95 8.22
N LYS A 122 -4.65 -13.68 8.12
CA LYS A 122 -4.37 -14.59 7.00
C LYS A 122 -5.45 -15.67 6.86
N VAL A 123 -5.87 -16.29 7.96
CA VAL A 123 -6.98 -17.28 7.96
C VAL A 123 -8.28 -16.65 7.46
N ALA A 124 -8.61 -15.43 7.91
CA ALA A 124 -9.80 -14.73 7.44
C ALA A 124 -9.72 -14.36 5.96
N LEU A 125 -8.54 -13.98 5.47
CA LEU A 125 -8.28 -13.73 4.04
C LEU A 125 -8.46 -14.99 3.20
N ASN A 126 -7.87 -16.12 3.60
CA ASN A 126 -8.02 -17.40 2.91
C ASN A 126 -9.48 -17.87 2.88
N THR A 127 -10.25 -17.54 3.91
CA THR A 127 -11.71 -17.80 3.95
C THR A 127 -12.47 -16.90 2.96
N LEU A 128 -12.02 -15.66 2.73
CA LEU A 128 -12.68 -14.72 1.82
C LEU A 128 -12.29 -14.93 0.35
N CYS A 129 -11.04 -15.28 0.09
CA CYS A 129 -10.44 -15.42 -1.23
C CYS A 129 -9.69 -16.77 -1.37
N PRO A 130 -10.39 -17.91 -1.43
CA PRO A 130 -9.73 -19.21 -1.61
C PRO A 130 -9.06 -19.30 -3.00
N GLU A 131 -7.85 -19.87 -3.06
CA GLU A 131 -6.97 -19.92 -4.25
C GLU A 131 -7.66 -20.47 -5.51
N GLU A 132 -8.56 -21.44 -5.35
CA GLU A 132 -9.28 -22.10 -6.45
C GLU A 132 -10.43 -21.25 -7.03
N SER A 133 -10.79 -20.13 -6.39
CA SER A 133 -11.93 -19.30 -6.81
C SER A 133 -11.61 -18.29 -7.93
N GLN A 134 -10.37 -18.28 -8.44
CA GLN A 134 -9.94 -17.53 -9.63
C GLN A 134 -10.50 -18.13 -10.95
N ASP A 135 -11.45 -19.06 -10.87
CA ASP A 135 -12.25 -19.48 -12.01
C ASP A 135 -13.11 -18.33 -12.55
N LYS A 136 -13.01 -18.05 -13.86
CA LYS A 136 -13.84 -17.05 -14.57
C LYS A 136 -15.35 -17.28 -14.42
N SER A 137 -15.77 -18.46 -13.98
CA SER A 137 -17.19 -18.78 -13.74
C SER A 137 -17.74 -18.12 -12.47
N SER A 138 -16.89 -17.81 -11.49
CA SER A 138 -17.29 -17.23 -10.20
C SER A 138 -17.52 -15.71 -10.29
N SER A 139 -16.75 -15.02 -11.13
CA SER A 139 -16.77 -13.57 -11.30
C SER A 139 -18.02 -13.05 -12.03
N SER A 140 -18.67 -13.88 -12.83
CA SER A 140 -19.92 -13.54 -13.54
C SER A 140 -21.17 -13.72 -12.66
N GLY A 141 -21.09 -14.54 -11.59
CA GLY A 141 -22.24 -14.97 -10.78
C GLY A 141 -22.42 -14.25 -9.44
N ASP A 142 -21.53 -13.34 -9.06
CA ASP A 142 -21.49 -12.76 -7.70
C ASP A 142 -22.36 -11.49 -7.51
N GLN A 143 -23.19 -11.15 -8.49
CA GLN A 143 -24.04 -9.95 -8.52
C GLN A 143 -24.86 -9.70 -7.23
N HIS A 144 -25.25 -10.75 -6.50
CA HIS A 144 -26.03 -10.65 -5.26
C HIS A 144 -25.21 -10.74 -3.97
N ASN A 145 -23.89 -10.87 -4.06
CA ASN A 145 -23.01 -11.13 -2.91
C ASN A 145 -22.63 -9.85 -2.14
N LYS A 146 -23.01 -8.67 -2.64
CA LYS A 146 -22.82 -7.36 -1.97
C LYS A 146 -21.36 -7.14 -1.54
N HIS A 147 -21.08 -7.12 -0.23
CA HIS A 147 -19.72 -6.94 0.31
C HIS A 147 -18.77 -8.11 -0.01
N LEU A 148 -19.31 -9.28 -0.37
CA LEU A 148 -18.55 -10.47 -0.72
C LEU A 148 -18.38 -10.64 -2.24
N LYS A 149 -18.62 -9.59 -3.03
CA LYS A 149 -18.22 -9.62 -4.44
C LYS A 149 -16.71 -9.72 -4.56
N LEU A 150 -16.24 -10.56 -5.47
CA LEU A 150 -14.81 -10.83 -5.66
C LEU A 150 -14.04 -9.55 -5.99
N PHE A 151 -14.65 -8.61 -6.72
CA PHE A 151 -14.10 -7.28 -6.94
C PHE A 151 -13.67 -6.59 -5.62
N LYS A 152 -14.55 -6.54 -4.62
CA LYS A 152 -14.23 -5.89 -3.34
C LYS A 152 -13.19 -6.68 -2.54
N LEU A 153 -13.29 -8.01 -2.56
CA LEU A 153 -12.42 -8.91 -1.81
C LEU A 153 -11.00 -8.96 -2.38
N ASN A 154 -10.84 -9.02 -3.71
CA ASN A 154 -9.54 -9.00 -4.39
C ASN A 154 -8.80 -7.68 -4.16
N CYS A 155 -9.51 -6.55 -4.20
CA CYS A 155 -8.91 -5.26 -3.85
C CYS A 155 -8.55 -5.18 -2.36
N LEU A 156 -9.38 -5.73 -1.47
CA LEU A 156 -9.07 -5.79 -0.04
C LEU A 156 -7.82 -6.66 0.21
N ASP A 157 -7.72 -7.82 -0.46
CA ASP A 157 -6.53 -8.67 -0.42
C ASP A 157 -5.31 -7.87 -0.86
N SER A 158 -5.35 -7.25 -2.04
CA SER A 158 -4.25 -6.42 -2.55
C SER A 158 -3.87 -5.27 -1.61
N MET A 159 -4.83 -4.58 -0.98
CA MET A 159 -4.51 -3.54 0.01
C MET A 159 -3.79 -4.11 1.24
N LEU A 160 -4.15 -5.32 1.67
CA LEU A 160 -3.52 -5.96 2.82
C LEU A 160 -2.16 -6.56 2.47
N THR A 161 -2.04 -7.25 1.35
CA THR A 161 -0.84 -7.99 0.95
C THR A 161 0.20 -7.08 0.30
N GLU A 162 -0.20 -6.31 -0.71
CA GLU A 162 0.70 -5.50 -1.53
C GLU A 162 1.04 -4.14 -0.90
N GLN A 163 0.26 -3.67 0.06
CA GLN A 163 0.52 -2.40 0.74
C GLN A 163 0.83 -2.60 2.22
N LEU A 164 -0.14 -3.09 3.00
CA LEU A 164 0.02 -3.15 4.46
C LEU A 164 1.14 -4.11 4.88
N PHE A 165 1.13 -5.36 4.41
CA PHE A 165 2.11 -6.36 4.81
C PHE A 165 3.52 -6.04 4.29
N LYS A 166 3.65 -5.60 3.02
CA LYS A 166 4.94 -5.10 2.50
C LYS A 166 5.52 -3.95 3.34
N TYR A 167 4.66 -3.02 3.75
CA TYR A 167 5.09 -1.92 4.61
C TYR A 167 5.49 -2.38 6.02
N MET A 168 4.72 -3.31 6.60
CA MET A 168 5.07 -3.93 7.88
C MET A 168 6.41 -4.67 7.81
N GLN A 169 6.64 -5.45 6.76
CA GLN A 169 7.89 -6.17 6.53
C GLN A 169 9.09 -5.22 6.54
N ALA A 170 9.02 -4.12 5.78
CA ALA A 170 10.07 -3.10 5.76
C ALA A 170 10.29 -2.49 7.15
N ASN A 171 9.22 -2.18 7.87
CA ASN A 171 9.31 -1.58 9.20
C ASN A 171 9.92 -2.54 10.24
N PHE A 172 9.63 -3.84 10.17
CA PHE A 172 10.25 -4.84 11.05
C PHE A 172 11.73 -5.05 10.74
N GLN A 173 12.12 -5.00 9.46
CA GLN A 173 13.54 -5.02 9.07
C GLN A 173 14.27 -3.79 9.61
N GLU A 174 13.67 -2.60 9.54
CA GLU A 174 14.28 -1.40 10.11
C GLU A 174 14.33 -1.43 11.65
N ALA A 175 13.32 -1.99 12.31
CA ALA A 175 13.32 -2.18 13.76
C ALA A 175 14.46 -3.12 14.22
N PHE A 176 14.80 -4.13 13.40
CA PHE A 176 16.00 -4.93 13.61
C PHE A 176 17.26 -4.06 13.55
N VAL A 177 17.48 -3.32 12.46
CA VAL A 177 18.69 -2.48 12.28
C VAL A 177 18.85 -1.49 13.42
N LEU A 178 17.74 -0.94 13.91
CA LEU A 178 17.72 -0.08 15.08
C LEU A 178 18.29 -0.78 16.32
N LEU A 179 17.78 -1.97 16.64
CA LEU A 179 18.17 -2.71 17.82
C LEU A 179 19.64 -3.12 17.78
N GLU A 180 20.16 -3.45 16.60
CA GLU A 180 21.59 -3.67 16.39
C GLU A 180 22.40 -2.40 16.66
N GLN A 181 21.95 -1.23 16.16
CA GLN A 181 22.62 0.04 16.42
C GLN A 181 22.59 0.43 17.91
N VAL A 182 21.47 0.22 18.60
CA VAL A 182 21.38 0.44 20.06
C VAL A 182 22.37 -0.48 20.80
N ALA A 183 22.46 -1.75 20.40
CA ALA A 183 23.42 -2.71 20.96
C ALA A 183 24.88 -2.34 20.67
N LEU A 184 25.17 -1.72 19.52
CA LEU A 184 26.53 -1.34 19.12
C LEU A 184 26.97 0.00 19.73
N CYS A 185 26.05 0.93 19.98
CA CYS A 185 26.32 2.18 20.70
C CYS A 185 26.74 1.97 22.16
N THR A 186 26.63 0.75 22.69
CA THR A 186 27.24 0.38 23.98
C THR A 186 28.76 0.19 23.89
N GLY A 187 29.32 0.20 22.67
CA GLY A 187 30.76 0.21 22.38
C GLY A 187 31.17 1.55 21.77
N THR A 188 32.24 2.14 22.32
CA THR A 188 32.88 3.39 21.90
C THR A 188 32.94 3.60 20.38
N TYR A 189 32.05 4.41 19.80
CA TYR A 189 32.14 4.89 18.42
C TYR A 189 31.83 6.38 18.31
N ASP A 190 32.61 7.07 17.46
CA ASP A 190 32.68 8.53 17.28
C ASP A 190 31.58 9.14 16.39
N GLU A 191 30.66 8.34 15.83
CA GLU A 191 29.57 8.85 14.99
C GLU A 191 28.22 8.79 15.73
N PRO A 192 27.57 9.94 16.01
CA PRO A 192 26.39 9.95 16.87
C PRO A 192 25.19 9.37 16.13
N PHE A 193 24.70 8.23 16.61
CA PHE A 193 23.38 7.70 16.30
C PHE A 193 22.34 8.81 16.50
N LYS A 194 21.78 9.34 15.41
CA LYS A 194 20.83 10.46 15.47
C LYS A 194 19.44 9.94 15.84
N ILE A 195 19.20 9.78 17.14
CA ILE A 195 17.89 9.37 17.71
C ILE A 195 16.71 10.15 17.09
N SER A 196 16.91 11.45 16.79
CA SER A 196 15.90 12.29 16.15
C SER A 196 15.46 11.79 14.76
N THR A 197 16.38 11.28 13.94
CA THR A 197 16.06 10.83 12.58
C THR A 197 15.25 9.53 12.60
N VAL A 198 15.53 8.65 13.57
CA VAL A 198 14.72 7.45 13.80
C VAL A 198 13.31 7.83 14.25
N ARG A 199 13.20 8.71 15.26
CA ARG A 199 11.90 9.10 15.79
C ARG A 199 11.00 9.74 14.74
N GLU A 200 11.55 10.63 13.92
CA GLU A 200 10.84 11.21 12.78
C GLU A 200 10.35 10.15 11.78
N ARG A 201 11.13 9.08 11.59
CA ARG A 201 10.75 7.95 10.73
C ARG A 201 9.60 7.15 11.32
N TRP A 202 9.64 6.80 12.61
CA TRP A 202 8.54 6.10 13.29
C TRP A 202 7.25 6.92 13.29
N VAL A 203 7.34 8.25 13.48
CA VAL A 203 6.20 9.15 13.35
C VAL A 203 5.61 9.12 11.93
N ARG A 204 6.47 9.10 10.90
CA ARG A 204 6.03 8.98 9.51
C ARG A 204 5.32 7.64 9.27
N TYR A 205 5.81 6.56 9.87
CA TYR A 205 5.21 5.23 9.75
C TYR A 205 3.86 5.14 10.43
N ALA A 206 3.74 5.65 11.66
CA ALA A 206 2.47 5.71 12.37
C ALA A 206 1.42 6.49 11.56
N LYS A 207 1.82 7.63 10.97
CA LYS A 207 0.93 8.42 10.10
C LYS A 207 0.53 7.66 8.84
N TYR A 208 1.45 6.92 8.22
CA TYR A 208 1.13 6.11 7.04
C TYR A 208 0.15 4.99 7.39
N TYR A 209 0.38 4.25 8.49
CA TYR A 209 -0.58 3.25 8.97
C TYR A 209 -1.95 3.84 9.22
N GLN A 210 -2.02 5.00 9.89
CA GLN A 210 -3.30 5.68 10.13
C GLN A 210 -4.07 5.94 8.83
N ILE A 211 -3.39 6.45 7.79
CA ILE A 211 -3.99 6.68 6.48
C ILE A 211 -4.43 5.36 5.84
N LEU A 212 -3.57 4.35 5.83
CA LEU A 212 -3.87 3.07 5.18
C LEU A 212 -5.01 2.32 5.87
N PHE A 213 -5.07 2.29 7.20
CA PHE A 213 -6.18 1.68 7.94
C PHE A 213 -7.49 2.43 7.73
N GLU A 214 -7.46 3.76 7.65
CA GLU A 214 -8.61 4.58 7.27
C GLU A 214 -9.09 4.23 5.85
N GLU A 215 -8.18 4.07 4.90
CA GLU A 215 -8.50 3.65 3.53
C GLU A 215 -9.09 2.24 3.46
N ILE A 216 -8.52 1.27 4.18
CA ILE A 216 -9.05 -0.10 4.27
C ILE A 216 -10.45 -0.09 4.89
N HIS A 217 -10.63 0.63 6.00
CA HIS A 217 -11.92 0.78 6.67
C HIS A 217 -12.95 1.40 5.73
N GLN A 218 -12.58 2.45 5.02
CA GLN A 218 -13.44 3.08 4.02
C GLN A 218 -13.74 2.11 2.88
N TRP A 219 -12.78 1.37 2.34
CA TRP A 219 -13.00 0.43 1.23
C TRP A 219 -14.06 -0.62 1.55
N ILE A 220 -14.00 -1.20 2.75
CA ILE A 220 -14.95 -2.21 3.22
C ILE A 220 -16.37 -1.63 3.26
N ASN A 221 -16.52 -0.40 3.77
CA ASN A 221 -17.82 0.25 4.04
C ASN A 221 -18.36 1.10 2.89
N ARG A 222 -17.52 1.54 1.96
CA ARG A 222 -17.87 2.47 0.88
C ARG A 222 -18.70 1.77 -0.20
N TYR A 223 -19.50 2.59 -0.87
CA TYR A 223 -20.41 2.15 -1.92
C TYR A 223 -19.60 1.66 -3.10
N GLU A 224 -20.08 0.62 -3.76
CA GLU A 224 -19.34 -0.09 -4.81
C GLU A 224 -18.82 0.83 -5.93
N LEU A 225 -19.66 1.76 -6.41
CA LEU A 225 -19.26 2.70 -7.46
C LEU A 225 -18.24 3.74 -6.99
N ASP A 226 -18.23 4.09 -5.70
CA ASP A 226 -17.22 5.00 -5.15
C ASP A 226 -15.88 4.29 -4.91
N ASN A 227 -15.89 2.97 -4.74
CA ASN A 227 -14.70 2.11 -4.79
C ASN A 227 -14.12 2.04 -6.21
N CYS A 228 -14.96 1.74 -7.22
CA CYS A 228 -14.54 1.74 -8.62
C CYS A 228 -13.90 3.07 -9.02
N LYS A 229 -14.51 4.20 -8.67
CA LYS A 229 -13.93 5.52 -8.94
C LYS A 229 -12.55 5.72 -8.32
N GLN A 230 -12.34 5.26 -7.08
CA GLN A 230 -11.04 5.38 -6.41
C GLN A 230 -9.98 4.59 -7.16
N GLN A 231 -10.29 3.35 -7.55
CA GLN A 231 -9.40 2.50 -8.32
C GLN A 231 -9.10 3.06 -9.72
N TRP A 232 -10.09 3.67 -10.37
CA TRP A 232 -9.93 4.26 -11.69
C TRP A 232 -9.14 5.58 -11.70
N ARG A 233 -8.83 6.18 -10.54
CA ARG A 233 -8.15 7.50 -10.50
C ARG A 233 -6.83 7.51 -11.24
N GLY A 234 -5.93 6.57 -10.94
CA GLY A 234 -4.62 6.46 -11.59
C GLY A 234 -4.74 6.30 -13.11
N PRO A 235 -5.40 5.24 -13.61
CA PRO A 235 -5.60 5.04 -15.04
C PRO A 235 -6.26 6.24 -15.74
N PHE A 236 -7.22 6.91 -15.09
CA PHE A 236 -7.87 8.09 -15.67
C PHE A 236 -6.95 9.32 -15.68
N GLU A 237 -6.07 9.48 -14.69
CA GLU A 237 -5.05 10.53 -14.68
C GLU A 237 -4.05 10.31 -15.83
N ASP A 238 -3.62 9.07 -16.06
CA ASP A 238 -2.73 8.71 -17.16
C ASP A 238 -3.37 8.98 -18.54
N ILE A 239 -4.63 8.56 -18.73
CA ILE A 239 -5.40 8.85 -19.96
C ILE A 239 -5.52 10.37 -20.16
N VAL A 240 -5.85 11.11 -19.09
CA VAL A 240 -5.96 12.57 -19.14
C VAL A 240 -4.63 13.23 -19.53
N GLN A 241 -3.51 12.68 -19.07
CA GLN A 241 -2.17 13.13 -19.39
C GLN A 241 -1.82 12.85 -20.85
N HIS A 242 -2.02 11.62 -21.34
CA HIS A 242 -1.81 11.26 -22.74
C HIS A 242 -2.63 12.12 -23.71
N LEU A 243 -3.91 12.38 -23.40
CA LEU A 243 -4.76 13.27 -24.21
C LEU A 243 -4.26 14.73 -24.20
N SER A 244 -3.68 15.17 -23.08
CA SER A 244 -3.07 16.49 -22.95
C SER A 244 -1.83 16.59 -23.84
N ASP A 245 -0.97 15.58 -23.81
CA ASP A 245 0.28 15.56 -24.57
C ASP A 245 0.03 15.41 -26.08
N PHE A 246 -0.95 14.59 -26.48
CA PHE A 246 -1.46 14.57 -27.86
C PHE A 246 -1.91 15.96 -28.31
N THR A 247 -2.68 16.67 -27.48
CA THR A 247 -3.16 18.02 -27.83
C THR A 247 -2.00 19.01 -27.98
N LYS A 248 -0.97 18.94 -27.14
CA LYS A 248 0.23 19.78 -27.26
C LYS A 248 1.00 19.47 -28.54
N TRP A 249 1.26 18.19 -28.80
CA TRP A 249 1.95 17.73 -30.00
C TRP A 249 1.21 18.18 -31.26
N ALA A 250 -0.10 17.98 -31.33
CA ALA A 250 -0.91 18.39 -32.48
C ALA A 250 -0.87 19.91 -32.71
N ASN A 251 -0.83 20.73 -31.64
CA ASN A 251 -0.68 22.18 -31.77
C ASN A 251 0.72 22.60 -32.25
N ILE A 252 1.79 22.00 -31.73
CA ILE A 252 3.17 22.27 -32.19
C ILE A 252 3.33 21.92 -33.66
N LEU A 253 2.79 20.77 -34.06
CA LEU A 253 2.74 20.30 -35.43
C LEU A 253 1.98 21.25 -36.37
N MET A 254 1.03 22.04 -35.86
CA MET A 254 0.38 23.13 -36.62
C MET A 254 1.24 24.38 -36.70
N ILE A 255 1.87 24.81 -35.60
CA ILE A 255 2.71 26.02 -35.53
C ILE A 255 3.95 25.89 -36.44
N ASN A 256 4.63 24.73 -36.40
CA ASN A 256 5.83 24.49 -37.21
C ASN A 256 5.52 24.58 -38.71
N ARG A 257 4.30 24.22 -39.13
CA ARG A 257 3.87 24.33 -40.53
C ARG A 257 3.49 25.76 -40.94
N GLU A 258 2.93 26.55 -40.04
CA GLU A 258 2.68 27.98 -40.29
C GLU A 258 4.00 28.74 -40.49
N GLN A 259 5.08 28.31 -39.81
CA GLN A 259 6.42 28.86 -40.00
C GLN A 259 7.08 28.41 -41.32
N ASP A 260 6.92 27.14 -41.73
CA ASP A 260 7.41 26.64 -43.03
C ASP A 260 6.69 27.25 -44.24
N ASN A 261 5.47 27.76 -44.06
CA ASN A 261 4.70 28.44 -45.11
C ASN A 261 4.97 29.95 -45.21
N SER A 262 5.91 30.49 -44.43
CA SER A 262 6.38 31.87 -44.60
C SER A 262 7.24 31.98 -45.87
N PRO A 263 7.01 32.97 -46.76
CA PRO A 263 7.72 33.06 -48.03
C PRO A 263 9.14 33.59 -47.78
N THR A 264 10.06 32.69 -47.41
CA THR A 264 11.49 33.00 -47.45
C THR A 264 12.11 32.22 -48.59
N HIS A 265 12.47 32.96 -49.64
CA HIS A 265 13.22 32.46 -50.79
C HIS A 265 14.49 31.73 -50.36
N HIS A 266 14.57 30.41 -50.54
CA HIS A 266 15.57 29.72 -51.38
C HIS A 266 15.63 28.20 -51.10
N GLY A 267 15.66 27.41 -52.19
CA GLY A 267 16.61 26.29 -52.33
C GLY A 267 16.18 24.89 -51.90
N LEU A 268 15.71 24.11 -52.89
CA LEU A 268 16.03 22.69 -53.15
C LEU A 268 16.22 21.75 -51.94
N THR A 269 15.28 20.83 -51.72
CA THR A 269 15.51 19.38 -51.70
C THR A 269 14.16 18.66 -51.59
N GLY A 270 13.95 17.68 -52.47
CA GLY A 270 12.73 16.89 -52.52
C GLY A 270 12.61 15.96 -51.31
N LYS A 271 11.53 16.11 -50.56
CA LYS A 271 10.87 15.03 -49.82
C LYS A 271 9.39 15.06 -50.16
N SER A 272 8.88 13.93 -50.60
CA SER A 272 7.49 13.75 -51.03
C SER A 272 6.50 14.14 -49.91
N PRO A 273 5.50 15.03 -50.12
CA PRO A 273 4.60 15.52 -49.06
C PRO A 273 3.37 14.62 -48.79
N GLY A 274 3.35 13.40 -49.35
CA GLY A 274 2.12 12.60 -49.51
C GLY A 274 1.45 12.12 -48.22
N ASN A 275 2.20 11.82 -47.16
CA ASN A 275 1.65 11.27 -45.91
C ASN A 275 1.42 12.32 -44.82
N SER A 276 2.28 13.35 -44.74
CA SER A 276 2.21 14.34 -43.67
C SER A 276 0.91 15.12 -43.69
N MET A 277 0.43 15.55 -44.87
CA MET A 277 -0.77 16.40 -44.97
C MET A 277 -2.06 15.70 -44.54
N SER A 278 -2.14 14.37 -44.71
CA SER A 278 -3.22 13.51 -44.23
C SER A 278 -3.19 13.39 -42.69
N GLU A 279 -2.02 13.08 -42.15
CA GLU A 279 -1.77 12.97 -40.70
C GLU A 279 -2.03 14.31 -39.96
N HIS A 280 -1.65 15.45 -40.56
CA HIS A 280 -1.92 16.79 -40.02
C HIS A 280 -3.41 17.12 -39.96
N LYS A 281 -4.17 16.86 -41.03
CA LYS A 281 -5.62 17.11 -41.07
C LYS A 281 -6.34 16.23 -40.05
N LEU A 282 -5.92 14.97 -39.96
CA LEU A 282 -6.45 14.02 -38.97
C LEU A 282 -6.16 14.48 -37.54
N ALA A 283 -4.90 14.80 -37.22
CA ALA A 283 -4.50 15.28 -35.89
C ALA A 283 -5.29 16.53 -35.48
N LYS A 284 -5.45 17.50 -36.39
CA LYS A 284 -6.25 18.72 -36.15
C LYS A 284 -7.71 18.40 -35.85
N SER A 285 -8.31 17.47 -36.61
CA SER A 285 -9.71 17.07 -36.41
C SER A 285 -9.95 16.35 -35.08
N MET A 286 -8.90 15.74 -34.48
CA MET A 286 -8.98 14.99 -33.23
C MET A 286 -8.76 15.84 -31.97
N ILE A 287 -8.25 17.07 -32.08
CA ILE A 287 -8.07 17.96 -30.93
C ILE A 287 -9.37 18.17 -30.13
N PRO A 288 -10.54 18.46 -30.76
CA PRO A 288 -11.79 18.60 -30.02
C PRO A 288 -12.19 17.30 -29.32
N VAL A 289 -12.01 16.15 -29.96
CA VAL A 289 -12.31 14.83 -29.40
C VAL A 289 -11.45 14.56 -28.16
N ALA A 290 -10.13 14.79 -28.26
CA ALA A 290 -9.20 14.64 -27.15
C ALA A 290 -9.56 15.56 -25.97
N LYS A 291 -9.96 16.81 -26.24
CA LYS A 291 -10.44 17.75 -25.21
C LYS A 291 -11.73 17.26 -24.53
N LEU A 292 -12.68 16.72 -25.30
CA LEU A 292 -13.93 16.18 -24.77
C LEU A 292 -13.69 14.95 -23.89
N TRP A 293 -12.85 14.02 -24.34
CA TRP A 293 -12.48 12.85 -23.55
C TRP A 293 -11.77 13.25 -22.26
N ARG A 294 -10.84 14.21 -22.33
CA ARG A 294 -10.18 14.75 -21.14
C ARG A 294 -11.17 15.33 -20.14
N LEU A 295 -12.19 16.07 -20.61
CA LEU A 295 -13.25 16.60 -19.76
C LEU A 295 -14.11 15.49 -19.16
N PHE A 296 -14.44 14.47 -19.95
CA PHE A 296 -15.23 13.31 -19.52
C PHE A 296 -14.52 12.54 -18.39
N PHE A 297 -13.27 12.12 -18.58
CA PHE A 297 -12.52 11.39 -17.55
C PHE A 297 -12.27 12.23 -16.30
N ARG A 298 -11.99 13.54 -16.45
CA ARG A 298 -11.88 14.45 -15.29
C ARG A 298 -13.19 14.57 -14.52
N LYS A 299 -14.33 14.57 -15.20
CA LYS A 299 -15.65 14.63 -14.56
C LYS A 299 -16.04 13.30 -13.91
N LEU A 300 -15.67 12.17 -14.49
CA LEU A 300 -15.88 10.83 -13.92
C LEU A 300 -15.02 10.58 -12.67
N SER A 301 -13.77 11.03 -12.69
CA SER A 301 -12.84 10.93 -11.55
C SER A 301 -13.27 11.81 -10.36
N ARG A 302 -13.96 12.93 -10.64
CA ARG A 302 -14.50 13.83 -9.63
C ARG A 302 -15.92 13.41 -9.23
N ARG A 303 -16.30 13.67 -7.97
CA ARG A 303 -17.59 13.28 -7.35
C ARG A 303 -18.86 13.91 -7.98
N GLY A 304 -18.78 14.44 -9.22
CA GLY A 304 -19.72 15.42 -9.76
C GLY A 304 -20.90 14.90 -10.58
N MET A 305 -21.03 13.58 -10.82
CA MET A 305 -22.06 13.11 -11.76
C MET A 305 -23.42 12.70 -11.16
N ASN A 306 -23.57 12.64 -9.83
CA ASN A 306 -24.89 12.53 -9.20
C ASN A 306 -24.81 12.86 -7.70
N ASN A 307 -25.44 13.96 -7.28
CA ASN A 307 -25.64 14.29 -5.85
C ASN A 307 -26.74 13.42 -5.20
N LYS A 308 -27.42 12.58 -5.98
CA LYS A 308 -28.36 11.58 -5.47
C LYS A 308 -27.56 10.39 -4.95
N ARG A 309 -27.86 9.94 -3.72
CA ARG A 309 -27.27 8.72 -3.14
C ARG A 309 -27.63 7.54 -4.05
N LEU A 310 -26.64 7.02 -4.76
CA LEU A 310 -26.78 5.75 -5.48
C LEU A 310 -26.92 4.62 -4.46
N PRO A 311 -27.53 3.48 -4.82
CA PRO A 311 -27.54 2.31 -3.96
C PRO A 311 -26.11 1.91 -3.55
N PRO A 312 -25.91 1.36 -2.34
CA PRO A 312 -24.59 0.95 -1.87
C PRO A 312 -23.97 -0.18 -2.71
N PHE A 313 -24.82 -0.97 -3.38
CA PHE A 313 -24.44 -2.05 -4.28
C PHE A 313 -25.20 -1.93 -5.59
N THR A 314 -24.52 -2.29 -6.67
CA THR A 314 -25.07 -2.44 -8.01
C THR A 314 -25.41 -3.90 -8.28
N ASN A 315 -26.21 -4.15 -9.32
CA ASN A 315 -26.42 -5.50 -9.84
C ASN A 315 -25.29 -5.96 -10.77
N MET A 316 -24.21 -5.19 -10.91
CA MET A 316 -23.07 -5.57 -11.74
C MET A 316 -22.28 -6.68 -11.06
N CYS A 317 -21.83 -7.67 -11.83
CA CYS A 317 -20.92 -8.70 -11.34
C CYS A 317 -19.47 -8.18 -11.29
N THR A 318 -18.56 -8.97 -10.72
CA THR A 318 -17.14 -8.61 -10.64
C THR A 318 -16.56 -8.26 -12.00
N ASP A 319 -16.83 -9.04 -13.06
CA ASP A 319 -16.28 -8.76 -14.40
C ASP A 319 -16.67 -7.38 -14.96
N GLN A 320 -17.87 -6.91 -14.60
CA GLN A 320 -18.39 -5.62 -15.04
C GLN A 320 -17.86 -4.44 -14.19
N LEU A 321 -17.46 -4.72 -12.95
CA LEU A 321 -16.94 -3.73 -12.00
C LEU A 321 -15.43 -3.60 -12.06
N SER A 322 -14.74 -4.73 -12.27
CA SER A 322 -13.32 -4.79 -12.50
C SER A 322 -12.99 -3.98 -13.73
N TYR A 323 -11.94 -3.17 -13.64
CA TYR A 323 -11.42 -2.48 -14.79
C TYR A 323 -11.16 -3.52 -15.89
N PRO A 324 -11.76 -3.39 -17.08
CA PRO A 324 -11.45 -4.30 -18.15
C PRO A 324 -10.02 -3.97 -18.59
N ASN A 325 -9.20 -4.99 -18.84
CA ASN A 325 -7.88 -4.87 -19.45
C ASN A 325 -7.99 -4.29 -20.89
N TRP A 326 -8.45 -3.05 -21.02
CA TRP A 326 -8.33 -2.25 -22.24
C TRP A 326 -7.00 -1.52 -22.14
N LEU A 327 -5.93 -2.21 -22.54
CA LEU A 327 -4.76 -1.69 -23.26
C LEU A 327 -3.86 -2.87 -23.64
#